data_AF-A0A8S2VJC4-F1
#
_entry.id   AF-A0A8S2VJC4-F1
#
_cell.length_a   1.000
_cell.length_b   1.000
_cell.length_c   1.000
_cell.angle_alpha   90.00
_cell.angle_beta   90.00
_cell.angle_gamma   90.00
#
_symmetry.space_group_name_H-M   'P 1'
#
loop_
_entity.id
_entity.type
_entity.pdbx_description
1 polymer ?
#
loop_
_entity_poly.entity_id
_entity_poly.type
_entity_poly.pdbx_seq_one_letter_code
_entity_poly.pdbx_strand_id
1 'polypeptide(L)' 'MIVANYGSNNVGVLLNIGNGKFTAQTTYLSGTGPVEVAVADVNDDGKPDIIVANYASNNVGVLLNIGNGTIS' A
#
# COMPACT_ATOMS: atom_id res chain seq x y z
N MET A 1 -1.66 -5.46 7.21
CA MET A 1 -1.79 -4.05 7.67
C MET A 1 -1.10 -3.17 6.64
N ILE A 2 -1.71 -2.04 6.30
CA ILE A 2 -1.17 -1.07 5.33
C ILE A 2 -1.04 0.26 6.07
N VAL A 3 0.09 0.94 5.92
CA VAL A 3 0.41 2.18 6.63
C VAL A 3 0.95 3.22 5.65
N ALA A 4 0.35 4.41 5.62
CA ALA A 4 0.89 5.57 4.91
C ALA A 4 2.00 6.23 5.72
N ASN A 5 3.23 6.26 5.20
CA ASN A 5 4.36 6.87 5.87
C ASN A 5 4.63 8.27 5.30
N TYR A 6 3.89 9.27 5.79
CA TYR A 6 3.90 10.64 5.27
C TYR A 6 5.30 11.20 5.00
N GLY A 7 6.19 11.16 6.00
CA GLY A 7 7.54 11.73 5.88
C GLY A 7 8.51 10.90 5.01
N SER A 8 8.20 9.63 4.77
CA SER A 8 9.06 8.71 4.01
C SER A 8 8.62 8.54 2.56
N ASN A 9 7.51 9.17 2.13
CA ASN A 9 6.97 9.09 0.77
C ASN A 9 6.76 7.64 0.28
N ASN A 10 6.30 6.77 1.18
CA ASN A 10 6.05 5.37 0.87
C ASN A 10 4.87 4.82 1.67
N VAL A 11 4.39 3.65 1.25
CA VAL A 11 3.43 2.85 1.98
C VAL A 11 4.12 1.61 2.51
N GLY A 12 3.86 1.27 3.76
CA GLY A 12 4.32 0.04 4.35
C GLY A 12 3.25 -1.03 4.38
N VAL A 13 3.62 -2.24 4.01
CA VAL A 13 2.79 -3.44 4.07
C VAL A 13 3.39 -4.39 5.09
N LEU A 14 2.57 -4.82 6.05
CA LEU A 14 2.92 -5.86 7.01
C LEU A 14 1.96 -7.03 6.81
N LEU A 15 2.51 -8.21 6.50
CA LEU A 15 1.74 -9.40 6.22
C LEU A 15 1.36 -10.09 7.53
N ASN A 16 0.08 -10.45 7.67
CA ASN A 16 -0.39 -11.18 8.85
C ASN A 16 0.12 -12.63 8.78
N ILE A 17 0.81 -13.08 9.82
CA ILE A 17 1.36 -14.45 9.92
C ILE A 17 0.58 -15.30 10.94
N GLY A 18 -0.63 -14.87 11.30
CA GLY A 18 -1.51 -15.52 12.27
C GLY A 18 -1.32 -15.00 13.69
N ASN A 19 -2.30 -15.29 14.55
CA ASN A 19 -2.27 -14.97 15.98
C ASN A 19 -2.00 -13.49 16.29
N GLY A 20 -2.49 -12.57 15.44
CA GLY A 20 -2.29 -11.12 15.58
C GLY A 20 -0.85 -10.65 15.34
N LYS A 21 0.04 -11.52 14.84
CA LYS A 21 1.42 -11.17 14.50
C LYS A 21 1.51 -10.76 13.05
N PHE A 22 2.42 -9.83 12.78
CA PHE A 22 2.73 -9.37 11.43
C PHE A 22 4.23 -9.51 11.14
N THR A 23 4.58 -9.65 9.87
CA THR A 23 5.97 -9.57 9.41
C THR A 23 6.58 -8.18 9.67
N ALA A 24 7.89 -8.06 9.52
CA ALA A 24 8.51 -6.76 9.33
C ALA A 24 7.86 -6.04 8.13
N GLN A 25 7.89 -4.71 8.17
CA GLN A 25 7.33 -3.86 7.14
C GLN A 25 8.14 -3.97 5.85
N THR A 26 7.45 -4.24 4.75
CA THR A 26 7.96 -4.04 3.39
C THR A 26 7.43 -2.70 2.89
N THR A 27 8.28 -1.87 2.30
CA THR A 27 7.90 -0.53 1.83
C THR A 27 7.83 -0.46 0.32
N TYR A 28 6.79 0.22 -0.18
CA TYR A 28 6.58 0.50 -1.59
C TYR A 28 6.49 2.01 -1.79
N LEU A 29 7.23 2.53 -2.75
CA LEU A 29 7.19 3.96 -3.06
C LEU A 29 5.77 4.36 -3.48
N SER A 30 5.35 5.56 -3.08
CA SER A 30 4.11 6.18 -3.56
C SER A 30 4.42 7.58 -4.11
N GLY A 31 3.43 8.48 -4.10
CA GLY A 31 3.67 9.92 -4.21
C GLY A 31 4.16 10.54 -2.90
N THR A 32 4.31 11.86 -2.88
CA THR A 32 4.84 12.58 -1.72
C THR A 32 3.75 12.88 -0.69
N GLY A 33 4.10 12.73 0.59
CA GLY A 33 3.17 12.93 1.69
C GLY A 33 1.90 12.07 1.59
N PRO A 34 2.03 10.72 1.52
CA PRO A 34 0.86 9.85 1.58
C PRO A 34 0.15 10.03 2.93
N VAL A 35 -1.17 10.19 2.89
CA VAL A 35 -2.00 10.46 4.09
C VAL A 35 -3.07 9.41 4.33
N GLU A 36 -3.52 8.73 3.28
CA GLU A 36 -4.61 7.77 3.36
C GLU A 36 -4.39 6.62 2.39
N VAL A 37 -4.90 5.44 2.78
CA VAL A 37 -4.86 4.21 1.98
C VAL A 37 -6.25 3.59 1.92
N ALA A 38 -6.63 3.14 0.74
CA ALA A 38 -7.81 2.33 0.49
C ALA A 38 -7.42 1.03 -0.22
N VAL A 39 -8.28 0.01 -0.12
CA VAL A 39 -8.05 -1.30 -0.73
C VAL A 39 -9.25 -1.66 -1.58
N ALA A 40 -9.01 -1.91 -2.86
CA ALA A 40 -9.98 -2.40 -3.83
C ALA A 40 -9.24 -3.10 -4.96
N ASP A 41 -9.89 -4.03 -5.63
CA ASP A 41 -9.42 -4.56 -6.92
C ASP A 41 -9.77 -3.53 -8.00
N VAL A 42 -8.78 -2.77 -8.48
CA VAL A 42 -9.03 -1.66 -9.41
C VAL A 42 -8.81 -2.05 -10.86
N ASN A 43 -8.15 -3.18 -11.11
CA ASN A 43 -7.84 -3.68 -12.45
C ASN A 43 -8.61 -4.96 -12.83
N ASP A 44 -9.51 -5.44 -11.96
CA ASP A 44 -10.39 -6.59 -12.14
C ASP A 44 -9.62 -7.91 -12.33
N ASP A 45 -8.49 -8.06 -11.62
CA ASP A 45 -7.65 -9.28 -11.66
C ASP A 45 -7.94 -10.28 -10.52
N GLY A 46 -8.91 -9.95 -9.67
CA GLY A 46 -9.33 -10.72 -8.51
C GLY A 46 -8.44 -10.52 -7.28
N LYS A 47 -7.48 -9.59 -7.31
CA LYS A 47 -6.56 -9.33 -6.20
C LYS A 47 -6.75 -7.90 -5.69
N PRO A 48 -6.77 -7.70 -4.35
CA PRO A 48 -6.91 -6.36 -3.80
C PRO A 48 -5.64 -5.55 -4.02
N ASP A 49 -5.79 -4.40 -4.67
CA ASP A 49 -4.75 -3.39 -4.88
C ASP A 49 -4.75 -2.35 -3.75
N ILE A 50 -3.71 -1.51 -3.71
CA ILE A 50 -3.58 -0.42 -2.74
C ILE A 50 -3.71 0.92 -3.46
N ILE A 51 -4.72 1.70 -3.08
CA ILE A 51 -4.91 3.07 -3.55
C ILE A 51 -4.37 4.02 -2.48
N VAL A 52 -3.55 4.98 -2.88
CA VAL A 52 -2.83 5.89 -1.99
C VAL A 52 -3.16 7.34 -2.33
N ALA A 53 -3.73 8.08 -1.38
CA ALA A 53 -3.89 9.53 -1.51
C ALA A 53 -2.60 10.23 -1.08
N ASN A 54 -1.94 10.90 -2.02
CA ASN A 54 -0.69 11.61 -1.78
C ASN A 54 -0.97 13.12 -1.70
N TYR A 55 -1.04 13.62 -0.46
CA TYR A 55 -1.41 15.00 -0.18
C TYR A 55 -0.41 16.00 -0.75
N ALA A 56 0.90 15.78 -0.53
CA ALA A 56 1.90 16.76 -0.92
C ALA A 56 2.16 16.80 -2.45
N SER A 57 1.97 15.68 -3.16
CA SER A 57 2.08 15.64 -4.62
C SER A 57 0.77 15.89 -5.36
N ASN A 58 -0.34 16.13 -4.65
CA ASN A 58 -1.67 16.37 -5.22
C ASN A 58 -2.11 15.30 -6.23
N ASN A 59 -1.86 14.03 -5.93
CA ASN A 59 -2.24 12.93 -6.81
C ASN A 59 -2.66 11.68 -6.04
N VAL A 60 -3.24 10.74 -6.78
CA VAL A 60 -3.57 9.40 -6.28
C VAL A 60 -2.63 8.41 -6.98
N GLY A 61 -2.01 7.54 -6.20
CA GLY A 61 -1.24 6.41 -6.70
C GLY A 61 -2.01 5.11 -6.54
N VAL A 62 -1.74 4.15 -7.42
CA VAL A 62 -2.22 2.78 -7.29
C VAL A 62 -1.00 1.88 -7.28
N LEU A 63 -0.91 1.01 -6.28
CA LEU A 63 0.08 -0.06 -6.23
C LEU A 63 -0.65 -1.37 -6.49
N LEU A 64 -0.31 -2.03 -7.59
CA LEU A 64 -0.99 -3.22 -8.06
C LEU A 64 -0.50 -4.45 -7.31
N ASN A 65 -1.42 -5.28 -6.87
CA ASN A 65 -1.10 -6.57 -6.31
C ASN A 65 -0.94 -7.59 -7.44
N ILE A 66 0.30 -7.96 -7.74
CA ILE A 66 0.56 -8.90 -8.83
C ILE A 66 0.36 -10.38 -8.42
N GLY A 67 -0.06 -10.62 -7.18
CA GLY A 67 -0.13 -11.94 -6.57
C GLY A 67 1.17 -12.31 -5.87
N ASN A 68 1.23 -13.50 -5.29
CA ASN A 68 2.41 -14.05 -4.57
C ASN A 68 2.95 -13.22 -3.38
N GLY A 69 2.21 -12.21 -2.92
CA GLY A 69 2.64 -11.31 -1.86
C GLY A 69 3.48 -10.12 -2.35
N THR A 70 3.57 -9.90 -3.67
CA THR A 70 4.27 -8.76 -4.26
C THR A 70 3.30 -7.67 -4.69
N ILE A 71 3.68 -6.43 -4.43
CA ILE A 71 3.00 -5.21 -4.86
C ILE A 71 3.93 -4.44 -5.80
N SER A 72 3.42 -3.83 -6.88
CA SER A 72 4.18 -3.06 -7.87
C SER A 72 3.60 -1.68 -8.12
#